data_AF-A0AAE9Z2N9-F1
#
_entry.id   AF-A0AAE9Z2N9-F1
#
_cell.length_a   1.000
_cell.length_b   1.000
_cell.length_c   1.000
_cell.angle_alpha   90.00
_cell.angle_beta   90.00
_cell.angle_gamma   90.00
#
_symmetry.space_group_name_H-M   'P 1'
#
loop_
_entity.id
_entity.type
_entity.pdbx_description
1 polymer ?
#
loop_
_entity_poly.entity_id
_entity_poly.type
_entity_poly.pdbx_seq_one_letter_code
_entity_poly.pdbx_strand_id
1 'polypeptide(L)'
;MHSQGYKEKELTTALVRIVNNRKDENIPIEQILNEAGVTRPPVITIYDMVEVRALVLYALGIDRYGAQLREALIYFIAAAPVFRWSELRYGCSDPEQAIEAILHELKYIGRVIEIDGEQEYVWSSRWVSVRTIRKTLATRARIGNPAFFKYLNYKPGGN
;
A
#
# COMPACT_ATOMS: atom_id res chain seq x y z
N MET A 1 -10.93 7.87 -23.53
CA MET A 1 -10.26 7.32 -22.33
C MET A 1 -8.79 7.76 -22.34
N HIS A 2 -8.41 8.93 -21.80
CA HIS A 2 -6.98 9.31 -21.64
C HIS A 2 -6.70 10.40 -20.57
N SER A 3 -7.70 11.01 -19.93
CA SER A 3 -7.44 12.12 -19.00
C SER A 3 -7.01 11.69 -17.58
N GLN A 4 -7.41 10.52 -17.10
CA GLN A 4 -7.08 10.09 -15.73
C GLN A 4 -5.64 9.58 -15.59
N GLY A 5 -5.18 8.71 -16.50
CA GLY A 5 -3.78 8.23 -16.46
C GLY A 5 -2.75 9.35 -16.71
N TYR A 6 -3.12 10.40 -17.45
CA TYR A 6 -2.28 11.59 -17.61
C TYR A 6 -2.13 12.37 -16.30
N LYS A 7 -3.25 12.60 -15.59
CA LYS A 7 -3.25 13.28 -14.28
C LYS A 7 -2.49 12.49 -13.21
N GLU A 8 -2.64 11.17 -13.19
CA GLU A 8 -1.89 10.29 -12.27
C GLU A 8 -0.38 10.37 -12.52
N LYS A 9 0.04 10.38 -13.79
CA LYS A 9 1.44 10.53 -14.18
C LYS A 9 2.00 11.89 -13.78
N GLU A 10 1.25 12.99 -13.99
CA GLU A 10 1.67 14.33 -13.56
C GLU A 10 1.81 14.43 -12.04
N LEU A 11 0.81 13.93 -11.29
CA LEU A 11 0.84 13.91 -9.83
C LEU A 11 2.03 13.09 -9.31
N THR A 12 2.23 11.89 -9.85
CA THR A 12 3.36 11.02 -9.46
C THR A 12 4.69 11.71 -9.76
N THR A 13 4.84 12.33 -10.92
CA THR A 13 6.05 13.08 -11.30
C THR A 13 6.32 14.23 -10.33
N ALA A 14 5.27 14.97 -9.94
CA ALA A 14 5.39 16.07 -8.98
C ALA A 14 5.82 15.55 -7.59
N LEU A 15 5.19 14.48 -7.08
CA LEU A 15 5.55 13.88 -5.79
C LEU A 15 6.99 13.33 -5.80
N VAL A 16 7.40 12.65 -6.86
CA VAL A 16 8.79 12.17 -7.04
C VAL A 16 9.77 13.33 -7.02
N ARG A 17 9.44 14.46 -7.67
CA ARG A 17 10.28 15.67 -7.63
C ARG A 17 10.39 16.23 -6.21
N ILE A 18 9.28 16.30 -5.47
CA ILE A 18 9.28 16.77 -4.08
C ILE A 18 10.18 15.86 -3.22
N VAL A 19 10.04 14.54 -3.35
CA VAL A 19 10.88 13.58 -2.60
C VAL A 19 12.36 13.73 -2.96
N ASN A 20 12.70 13.82 -4.25
CA ASN A 20 14.08 13.98 -4.69
C ASN A 20 14.73 15.28 -4.22
N ASN A 21 13.96 16.38 -4.14
CA ASN A 21 14.46 17.66 -3.64
C ASN A 21 14.78 17.64 -2.13
N ARG A 22 14.24 16.66 -1.39
CA ARG A 22 14.32 16.59 0.07
C ARG A 22 15.09 15.36 0.57
N LYS A 23 15.73 14.62 -0.35
CA LYS A 23 16.47 13.38 -0.03
C LYS A 23 17.57 13.58 1.02
N ASP A 24 18.13 14.78 1.09
CA ASP A 24 19.25 15.12 1.99
C ASP A 24 18.76 15.55 3.39
N GLU A 25 17.45 15.72 3.60
CA GLU A 25 16.86 16.14 4.89
C GLU A 25 16.78 14.99 5.92
N ASN A 26 17.16 13.76 5.56
CA ASN A 26 17.09 12.56 6.41
C ASN A 26 15.70 12.33 7.05
N ILE A 27 14.65 12.64 6.31
CA ILE A 27 13.25 12.42 6.70
C ILE A 27 12.65 11.23 5.93
N PRO A 28 11.73 10.46 6.52
CA PRO A 28 11.06 9.38 5.81
C PRO A 28 10.23 9.88 4.62
N ILE A 29 10.20 9.12 3.53
CA ILE A 29 9.38 9.44 2.34
C ILE A 29 7.93 9.64 2.74
N GLU A 30 7.41 8.82 3.65
CA GLU A 30 6.04 8.93 4.10
C GLU A 30 5.73 10.26 4.81
N GLN A 31 6.71 10.84 5.50
CA GLN A 31 6.54 12.17 6.08
C GLN A 31 6.49 13.23 4.98
N ILE A 32 7.35 13.13 3.96
CA ILE A 32 7.33 14.05 2.81
C ILE A 32 5.97 13.98 2.10
N LEU A 33 5.43 12.78 1.89
CA LEU A 33 4.13 12.59 1.25
C LEU A 33 2.99 13.20 2.06
N ASN A 34 2.99 13.04 3.39
CA ASN A 34 2.03 13.72 4.26
C ASN A 34 2.13 15.24 4.16
N GLU A 35 3.34 15.80 4.19
CA GLU A 35 3.57 17.25 4.06
C GLU A 35 3.18 17.79 2.68
N ALA A 36 3.21 16.94 1.65
CA ALA A 36 2.71 17.22 0.30
C ALA A 36 1.18 17.05 0.16
N GLY A 37 0.47 16.72 1.24
CA GLY A 37 -1.00 16.61 1.27
C GLY A 37 -1.56 15.22 0.98
N VAL A 38 -0.73 14.17 0.92
CA VAL A 38 -1.19 12.77 0.83
C VAL A 38 -1.60 12.30 2.22
N THR A 39 -2.79 12.67 2.66
CA THR A 39 -3.23 12.47 4.05
C THR A 39 -4.66 11.97 4.12
N ARG A 40 -5.00 11.24 5.19
CA ARG A 40 -6.34 10.68 5.45
C ARG A 40 -7.44 11.78 5.55
N PRO A 41 -8.74 11.41 5.53
CA PRO A 41 -9.94 12.11 5.00
C PRO A 41 -10.06 13.65 5.10
N PRO A 42 -10.97 14.28 4.30
CA PRO A 42 -12.28 13.73 3.97
C PRO A 42 -12.35 12.77 2.77
N VAL A 43 -11.34 12.72 1.89
CA VAL A 43 -11.45 12.00 0.60
C VAL A 43 -10.48 10.83 0.42
N ILE A 44 -9.27 10.90 0.99
CA ILE A 44 -8.21 9.91 0.75
C ILE A 44 -8.32 8.75 1.74
N THR A 45 -8.41 7.53 1.23
CA THR A 45 -8.45 6.28 2.02
C THR A 45 -7.04 5.74 2.28
N ILE A 46 -6.88 4.75 3.19
CA ILE A 46 -5.61 4.00 3.34
C ILE A 46 -5.16 3.45 1.99
N TYR A 47 -6.11 2.93 1.20
CA TYR A 47 -5.83 2.34 -0.10
C TYR A 47 -5.12 3.34 -1.00
N ASP A 48 -5.70 4.54 -1.14
CA ASP A 48 -5.13 5.60 -1.96
C ASP A 48 -3.74 6.02 -1.48
N MET A 49 -3.55 6.13 -0.15
CA MET A 49 -2.25 6.47 0.43
C MET A 49 -1.18 5.42 0.08
N VAL A 50 -1.48 4.13 0.23
CA VAL A 50 -0.49 3.10 -0.07
C VAL A 50 -0.22 2.94 -1.56
N GLU A 51 -1.20 3.21 -2.43
CA GLU A 51 -0.99 3.25 -3.88
C GLU A 51 -0.12 4.44 -4.30
N VAL A 52 -0.40 5.64 -3.77
CA VAL A 52 0.44 6.82 -4.04
C VAL A 52 1.87 6.59 -3.56
N ARG A 53 2.05 6.02 -2.35
CA ARG A 53 3.38 5.64 -1.86
C ARG A 53 4.05 4.63 -2.80
N ALA A 54 3.34 3.59 -3.22
CA ALA A 54 3.89 2.57 -4.11
C ALA A 54 4.32 3.16 -5.46
N LEU A 55 3.53 4.04 -6.06
CA LEU A 55 3.89 4.73 -7.32
C LEU A 55 5.17 5.55 -7.19
N VAL A 56 5.32 6.30 -6.09
CA VAL A 56 6.51 7.09 -5.81
C VAL A 56 7.73 6.18 -5.62
N LEU A 57 7.61 5.13 -4.81
CA LEU A 57 8.70 4.17 -4.58
C LEU A 57 9.10 3.44 -5.86
N TYR A 58 8.14 3.04 -6.68
CA TYR A 58 8.37 2.38 -7.96
C TYR A 58 9.17 3.28 -8.91
N ALA A 59 8.78 4.55 -9.01
CA ALA A 59 9.49 5.54 -9.83
C ALA A 59 10.92 5.81 -9.33
N LEU A 60 11.17 5.65 -8.02
CA LEU A 60 12.49 5.75 -7.40
C LEU A 60 13.29 4.42 -7.42
N GLY A 61 12.69 3.33 -7.89
CA GLY A 61 13.34 2.00 -7.94
C GLY A 61 13.47 1.32 -6.57
N ILE A 62 12.67 1.71 -5.58
CA ILE A 62 12.67 1.16 -4.21
C ILE A 62 11.61 0.08 -4.09
N ASP A 63 11.90 -1.02 -3.38
CA ASP A 63 10.98 -2.14 -3.12
C ASP A 63 10.31 -2.71 -4.38
N ARG A 64 11.04 -2.68 -5.50
CA ARG A 64 10.60 -3.13 -6.82
C ARG A 64 11.25 -4.47 -7.15
N TYR A 65 10.43 -5.51 -7.33
CA TYR A 65 10.90 -6.86 -7.63
C TYR A 65 10.97 -7.16 -9.13
N GLY A 66 10.13 -6.52 -9.96
CA GLY A 66 10.13 -6.72 -11.40
C GLY A 66 9.95 -8.19 -11.78
N ALA A 67 10.95 -8.80 -12.43
CA ALA A 67 10.90 -10.19 -12.86
C ALA A 67 10.72 -11.19 -11.70
N GLN A 68 11.13 -10.82 -10.49
CA GLN A 68 11.04 -11.66 -9.30
C GLN A 68 9.73 -11.46 -8.51
N LEU A 69 8.82 -10.61 -8.99
CA LEU A 69 7.58 -10.28 -8.27
C LEU A 69 6.79 -11.52 -7.87
N ARG A 70 6.66 -12.50 -8.77
CA ARG A 70 5.92 -13.73 -8.50
C ARG A 70 6.51 -14.52 -7.33
N GLU A 71 7.83 -14.65 -7.28
CA GLU A 71 8.52 -15.37 -6.22
C GLU A 71 8.41 -14.60 -4.88
N ALA A 72 8.60 -13.28 -4.91
CA ALA A 72 8.42 -12.43 -3.73
C ALA A 72 7.01 -12.53 -3.15
N LEU A 73 5.97 -12.54 -4.00
CA LEU A 73 4.58 -12.73 -3.55
C LEU A 73 4.34 -14.10 -2.93
N ILE A 74 4.95 -15.17 -3.46
CA ILE A 74 4.84 -16.52 -2.88
C ILE A 74 5.46 -16.55 -1.48
N TYR A 75 6.65 -15.98 -1.30
CA TYR A 75 7.28 -15.91 0.03
C TYR A 75 6.48 -15.05 1.01
N PHE A 76 5.97 -13.91 0.55
CA PHE A 76 5.11 -13.05 1.37
C PHE A 76 3.85 -13.79 1.82
N ILE A 77 3.17 -14.50 0.91
CA ILE A 77 2.00 -15.32 1.20
C ILE A 77 2.32 -16.44 2.19
N ALA A 78 3.49 -17.08 2.05
CA ALA A 78 3.91 -18.13 2.98
C ALA A 78 4.07 -17.58 4.42
N ALA A 79 4.58 -16.36 4.56
CA ALA A 79 4.73 -15.69 5.86
C ALA A 79 3.40 -15.09 6.38
N ALA A 80 2.55 -14.59 5.49
CA ALA A 80 1.28 -13.95 5.80
C ALA A 80 0.16 -14.44 4.84
N PRO A 81 -0.44 -15.62 5.09
CA PRO A 81 -1.46 -16.20 4.19
C PRO A 81 -2.77 -15.41 4.10
N VAL A 82 -2.98 -14.51 5.06
CA VAL A 82 -4.06 -13.52 5.06
C VAL A 82 -3.43 -12.19 5.42
N PHE A 83 -3.60 -11.20 4.56
CA PHE A 83 -2.92 -9.92 4.69
C PHE A 83 -3.78 -8.75 4.21
N ARG A 84 -3.59 -7.61 4.84
CA ARG A 84 -4.14 -6.33 4.39
C ARG A 84 -3.33 -5.86 3.20
N TRP A 85 -3.97 -5.20 2.25
CA TRP A 85 -3.29 -4.65 1.09
C TRP A 85 -2.13 -3.72 1.47
N SER A 86 -2.37 -2.86 2.47
CA SER A 86 -1.33 -1.98 3.04
C SER A 86 -0.09 -2.72 3.58
N GLU A 87 -0.23 -3.97 4.03
CA GLU A 87 0.90 -4.77 4.53
C GLU A 87 1.77 -5.27 3.40
N LEU A 88 1.17 -5.66 2.27
CA LEU A 88 1.93 -5.99 1.06
C LEU A 88 2.59 -4.74 0.48
N ARG A 89 1.84 -3.64 0.39
CA ARG A 89 2.32 -2.34 -0.11
C ARG A 89 3.40 -1.70 0.75
N TYR A 90 3.58 -2.14 1.99
CA TYR A 90 4.68 -1.67 2.83
C TYR A 90 6.05 -1.96 2.20
N GLY A 91 6.22 -3.14 1.58
CA GLY A 91 7.50 -3.59 1.00
C GLY A 91 7.41 -4.07 -0.45
N CYS A 92 6.40 -3.61 -1.20
CA CYS A 92 6.23 -3.94 -2.63
C CYS A 92 5.65 -2.74 -3.39
N SER A 93 6.44 -2.19 -4.31
CA SER A 93 6.09 -1.04 -5.14
C SER A 93 5.65 -1.40 -6.56
N ASP A 94 5.74 -2.67 -6.97
CA ASP A 94 5.35 -3.11 -8.31
C ASP A 94 3.89 -2.72 -8.68
N PRO A 95 3.56 -2.58 -9.97
CA PRO A 95 2.23 -2.09 -10.38
C PRO A 95 1.10 -2.95 -9.82
N GLU A 96 0.03 -2.30 -9.36
CA GLU A 96 -1.15 -2.96 -8.77
C GLU A 96 -1.65 -4.12 -9.64
N GLN A 97 -1.89 -3.85 -10.92
CA GLN A 97 -2.39 -4.84 -11.87
C GLN A 97 -1.48 -6.07 -12.00
N ALA A 98 -0.16 -5.88 -11.90
CA ALA A 98 0.79 -6.99 -11.96
C ALA A 98 0.71 -7.86 -10.70
N ILE A 99 0.57 -7.23 -9.53
CA ILE A 99 0.38 -7.92 -8.25
C ILE A 99 -0.96 -8.69 -8.26
N GLU A 100 -2.06 -8.01 -8.59
CA GLU A 100 -3.40 -8.60 -8.59
C GLU A 100 -3.51 -9.77 -9.56
N ALA A 101 -2.94 -9.66 -10.76
CA ALA A 101 -2.91 -10.76 -11.73
C ALA A 101 -2.27 -12.02 -11.12
N ILE A 102 -1.10 -11.88 -10.49
CA ILE A 102 -0.40 -13.00 -9.85
C ILE A 102 -1.22 -13.55 -8.67
N LEU A 103 -1.79 -12.69 -7.82
CA LEU A 103 -2.63 -13.12 -6.69
C LEU A 103 -3.83 -13.93 -7.18
N HIS A 104 -4.49 -13.50 -8.25
CA HIS A 104 -5.60 -14.23 -8.85
C HIS A 104 -5.20 -15.57 -9.46
N GLU A 105 -4.04 -15.65 -10.14
CA GLU A 105 -3.47 -16.92 -10.59
C GLU A 105 -3.27 -17.90 -9.43
N LEU A 106 -2.78 -17.40 -8.30
CA LEU A 106 -2.60 -18.14 -7.04
C LEU A 106 -3.92 -18.42 -6.28
N LYS A 107 -5.08 -18.11 -6.88
CA LYS A 107 -6.43 -18.29 -6.31
C LYS A 107 -6.69 -17.46 -5.04
N TYR A 108 -5.97 -16.34 -4.90
CA TYR A 108 -6.28 -15.29 -3.93
C TYR A 108 -7.30 -14.31 -4.50
N ILE A 109 -8.08 -13.70 -3.62
CA ILE A 109 -9.02 -12.63 -3.96
C ILE A 109 -8.95 -11.50 -2.93
N GLY A 110 -9.12 -10.27 -3.41
CA GLY A 110 -9.33 -9.09 -2.58
C GLY A 110 -10.76 -9.01 -2.06
N ARG A 111 -10.93 -8.57 -0.83
CA ARG A 111 -12.21 -8.32 -0.17
C ARG A 111 -12.10 -7.07 0.69
N VAL A 112 -13.14 -6.25 0.71
CA VAL A 112 -13.28 -5.18 1.71
C VAL A 112 -13.95 -5.78 2.94
N ILE A 113 -13.28 -5.71 4.08
CA ILE A 113 -13.73 -6.31 5.34
C ILE A 113 -13.58 -5.28 6.44
N GLU A 114 -14.62 -5.15 7.28
CA GLU A 114 -14.53 -4.36 8.50
C GLU A 114 -13.69 -5.09 9.57
N ILE A 115 -12.64 -4.42 10.04
CA ILE A 115 -11.70 -4.86 11.08
C ILE A 115 -11.53 -3.68 12.05
N ASP A 116 -11.82 -3.90 13.33
CA ASP A 116 -11.70 -2.88 14.39
C ASP A 116 -12.42 -1.55 14.07
N GLY A 117 -13.55 -1.63 13.37
CA GLY A 117 -14.36 -0.47 12.97
C GLY A 117 -13.86 0.27 11.72
N GLU A 118 -12.78 -0.20 11.08
CA GLU A 118 -12.28 0.34 9.81
C GLU A 118 -12.52 -0.64 8.64
N GLN A 119 -12.90 -0.10 7.48
CA GLN A 119 -12.96 -0.87 6.24
C GLN A 119 -11.55 -1.04 5.68
N GLU A 120 -11.06 -2.28 5.65
CA GLU A 120 -9.74 -2.61 5.11
C GLU A 120 -9.85 -3.52 3.88
N TYR A 121 -9.01 -3.25 2.87
CA TYR A 121 -8.85 -4.13 1.72
C TYR A 121 -7.90 -5.27 2.08
N VAL A 122 -8.39 -6.51 2.02
CA VAL A 122 -7.72 -7.71 2.52
C VAL A 122 -7.66 -8.77 1.42
N TRP A 123 -6.51 -9.41 1.30
CA TRP A 123 -6.27 -10.52 0.40
C TRP A 123 -6.12 -11.83 1.16
N SER A 124 -6.73 -12.88 0.62
CA SER A 124 -6.67 -14.23 1.15
C SER A 124 -6.98 -15.24 0.05
N SER A 125 -6.64 -16.52 0.27
CA SER A 125 -7.15 -17.60 -0.60
C SER A 125 -8.67 -17.55 -0.65
N ARG A 126 -9.25 -17.74 -1.85
CA ARG A 126 -10.70 -17.64 -2.09
C ARG A 126 -11.57 -18.52 -1.20
N TRP A 127 -11.00 -19.56 -0.60
CA TRP A 127 -11.69 -20.52 0.26
C TRP A 127 -11.73 -20.13 1.74
N VAL A 128 -10.96 -19.12 2.16
CA VAL A 128 -10.90 -18.71 3.57
C VAL A 128 -12.17 -17.93 3.94
N SER A 129 -12.78 -18.27 5.07
CA SER A 129 -13.97 -17.55 5.56
C SER A 129 -13.63 -16.17 6.13
N VAL A 130 -14.56 -15.22 6.08
CA VAL A 130 -14.38 -13.88 6.68
C VAL A 130 -14.10 -13.96 8.18
N ARG A 131 -14.72 -14.91 8.89
CA ARG A 131 -14.45 -15.15 10.32
C ARG A 131 -13.01 -15.56 10.56
N THR A 132 -12.48 -16.47 9.74
CA THR A 132 -11.07 -16.90 9.81
C THR A 132 -10.14 -15.74 9.50
N ILE A 133 -10.45 -14.95 8.46
CA ILE A 133 -9.66 -13.76 8.10
C ILE A 133 -9.54 -12.80 9.29
N ARG A 134 -10.66 -12.43 9.91
CA ARG A 134 -10.68 -11.54 11.08
C ARG A 134 -9.86 -12.10 12.23
N LYS A 135 -10.04 -13.39 12.56
CA LYS A 135 -9.28 -14.05 13.62
C LYS A 135 -7.78 -14.02 13.35
N THR A 136 -7.36 -14.40 12.14
CA THR A 136 -5.95 -14.42 11.74
C THR A 136 -5.32 -13.03 11.84
N LEU A 137 -6.00 -12.00 11.34
CA LEU A 137 -5.51 -10.63 11.34
C LEU A 137 -5.46 -10.00 12.75
N ALA A 138 -6.33 -10.43 13.66
CA ALA A 138 -6.33 -9.99 15.06
C ALA A 138 -5.24 -10.68 15.91
N THR A 139 -4.83 -11.89 15.55
CA THR A 139 -3.84 -12.68 16.32
C THR A 139 -2.39 -12.32 16.06
N ARG A 140 -2.10 -11.40 15.13
CA ARG A 140 -0.73 -11.02 14.77
C ARG A 140 -0.56 -9.51 14.73
N ALA A 141 0.67 -9.06 14.93
CA ALA A 141 1.03 -7.68 14.66
C ALA A 141 0.83 -7.36 13.17
N ARG A 142 0.40 -6.12 12.89
CA ARG A 142 0.33 -5.57 11.54
C ARG A 142 1.75 -5.45 10.99
N ILE A 143 1.95 -5.83 9.73
CA ILE A 143 3.25 -5.69 9.06
C ILE A 143 3.47 -4.22 8.71
N GLY A 144 4.65 -3.69 9.07
CA GLY A 144 5.02 -2.29 8.87
C GLY A 144 5.96 -1.80 9.97
N ASN A 145 6.38 -0.54 9.87
CA ASN A 145 7.15 0.14 10.90
C ASN A 145 6.38 1.36 11.45
N PRO A 146 6.85 1.97 12.56
CA PRO A 146 6.17 3.11 13.17
C PRO A 146 5.98 4.31 12.22
N ALA A 147 6.94 4.59 11.33
CA ALA A 147 6.84 5.69 10.36
C ALA A 147 5.71 5.44 9.35
N PHE A 148 5.58 4.22 8.85
CA PHE A 148 4.52 3.80 7.96
C PHE A 148 3.14 3.86 8.64
N PHE A 149 3.03 3.43 9.90
CA PHE A 149 1.76 3.55 10.62
C PHE A 149 1.41 5.01 10.95
N LYS A 150 2.40 5.85 11.28
CA LYS A 150 2.20 7.30 11.44
C LYS A 150 1.67 7.90 10.14
N TYR A 151 2.16 7.45 9.00
CA TYR A 151 1.68 7.85 7.68
C TYR A 151 0.22 7.49 7.46
N LEU A 152 -0.14 6.20 7.57
CA LEU A 152 -1.51 5.73 7.32
C LEU A 152 -2.58 6.35 8.24
N ASN A 153 -2.15 6.88 9.38
CA ASN A 153 -3.03 7.49 10.38
C ASN A 153 -2.85 9.00 10.49
N TYR A 154 -2.05 9.61 9.61
CA TYR A 154 -1.81 11.04 9.66
C TYR A 154 -3.10 11.80 9.36
N LYS A 155 -3.48 12.65 10.31
CA LYS A 155 -4.54 13.63 10.16
C LYS A 155 -3.87 15.00 10.21
N PRO A 156 -3.97 15.83 9.16
CA PRO A 156 -3.52 17.20 9.25
C PRO A 156 -4.29 17.85 10.41
N GLY A 157 -3.57 18.44 11.37
CA GLY A 157 -4.21 19.17 12.46
C GLY A 157 -5.11 20.24 11.87
N GLY A 158 -6.37 20.29 12.30
CA GLY A 158 -7.15 21.50 12.15
C GLY A 158 -6.46 22.57 12.98
N ASN A 159 -6.11 23.70 12.35
CA ASN A 159 -6.12 24.95 13.09
C ASN A 159 -7.55 25.26 13.50
#